data_AF-A0A6M4NQL0-F1
#
_entry.id   AF-A0A6M4NQL0-F1
#
_cell.length_a   1.000
_cell.length_b   1.000
_cell.length_c   1.000
_cell.angle_alpha   90.00
_cell.angle_beta   90.00
_cell.angle_gamma   90.00
#
_symmetry.space_group_name_H-M   'P 1'
#
loop_
_entity.id
_entity.type
_entity.pdbx_description
1 polymer ?
#
loop_
_entity_poly.entity_id
_entity_poly.type
_entity_poly.pdbx_seq_one_letter_code
_entity_poly.pdbx_strand_id
1 'polypeptide(L)'
;MITLENLCGKVNFPEELHQFAIWDMDADRVAPVHLSGFFYRAKFVVSRETAKAAAEAIALDIANANIQGFVHNDRLDGYRVASSPMLLGDLRTGLEKLDLVERRCAFFSLIMGWSLERVSDLTWPEVKTITSIISDAAWDVLESLPRHLRSDLVFWRDTGNGVAKLADIRFKVEMAFGCDYDKLRTKFASMVFVDPELAAQEVRQHFGVDNL
;
A
#
# COMPACT_ATOMS: atom_id res chain seq x y z
N MET A 1 34.63 -6.45 17.45
CA MET A 1 33.63 -7.13 16.60
C MET A 1 32.30 -7.04 17.34
N ILE A 2 31.40 -6.20 16.86
CA ILE A 2 30.09 -6.01 17.49
C ILE A 2 29.10 -6.78 16.63
N THR A 3 28.48 -7.82 17.18
CA THR A 3 27.44 -8.58 16.48
C THR A 3 26.13 -7.81 16.46
N LEU A 4 25.25 -8.13 15.52
CA LEU A 4 23.90 -7.52 15.49
C LEU A 4 23.06 -7.86 16.71
N GLU A 5 23.23 -9.04 17.28
CA GLU A 5 22.58 -9.40 18.55
C GLU A 5 22.88 -8.39 19.65
N ASN A 6 24.16 -8.02 19.79
CA ASN A 6 24.63 -7.09 20.81
C ASN A 6 24.32 -5.63 20.44
N LEU A 7 24.34 -5.30 19.15
CA LEU A 7 24.11 -3.93 18.69
C LEU A 7 22.64 -3.53 18.78
N CYS A 8 21.76 -4.33 18.18
CA CYS A 8 20.33 -4.01 18.07
C CYS A 8 19.54 -4.46 19.31
N GLY A 9 20.13 -5.33 20.13
CA GLY A 9 19.44 -6.03 21.20
C GLY A 9 18.40 -6.97 20.61
N LYS A 10 18.80 -8.20 20.27
CA LYS A 10 17.92 -9.23 19.66
C LYS A 10 16.57 -9.40 20.35
N VAL A 11 16.53 -9.24 21.68
CA VAL A 11 15.32 -9.29 22.52
C VAL A 11 14.29 -8.18 22.22
N ASN A 12 14.69 -7.12 21.53
CA ASN A 12 13.81 -6.03 21.09
C ASN A 12 12.96 -6.41 19.85
N PHE A 13 13.21 -7.58 19.27
CA PHE A 13 12.53 -8.09 18.07
C PHE A 13 11.70 -9.33 18.42
N PRO A 14 10.63 -9.62 17.64
CA PRO A 14 9.82 -10.82 17.82
C PRO A 14 10.67 -12.08 17.92
N GLU A 15 10.33 -12.97 18.86
CA GLU A 15 11.09 -14.19 19.16
C GLU A 15 11.23 -15.10 17.92
N GLU A 16 10.24 -15.10 17.03
CA GLU A 16 10.27 -15.90 15.82
C GLU A 16 11.37 -15.47 14.83
N LEU A 17 11.89 -14.25 14.98
CA LEU A 17 13.03 -13.75 14.20
C LEU A 17 14.38 -14.21 14.77
N HIS A 18 14.43 -14.71 16.00
CA HIS A 18 15.70 -15.01 16.70
C HIS A 18 16.50 -16.15 16.07
N GLN A 19 15.82 -16.98 15.29
CA GLN A 19 16.40 -18.12 14.55
C GLN A 19 17.27 -17.72 13.35
N PHE A 20 17.25 -16.45 12.92
CA PHE A 20 17.98 -16.03 11.73
C PHE A 20 19.47 -15.79 12.02
N ALA A 21 20.35 -16.35 11.19
CA ALA A 21 21.82 -16.21 11.31
C ALA A 21 22.33 -14.76 11.16
N ILE A 22 21.46 -13.80 10.84
CA ILE A 22 21.84 -12.38 10.76
C ILE A 22 22.28 -11.84 12.12
N TRP A 23 21.76 -12.37 13.23
CA TRP A 23 22.10 -11.93 14.59
C TRP A 23 23.56 -12.16 14.95
N ASP A 24 24.16 -13.22 14.40
CA ASP A 24 25.55 -13.59 14.62
C ASP A 24 26.52 -12.81 13.71
N MET A 25 26.00 -12.02 12.76
CA MET A 25 26.83 -11.25 11.85
C MET A 25 27.50 -10.06 12.53
N ASP A 26 28.74 -9.80 12.14
CA ASP A 26 29.48 -8.60 12.49
C ASP A 26 28.87 -7.37 11.82
N ALA A 27 28.54 -6.34 12.62
CA ALA A 27 27.85 -5.13 12.15
C ALA A 27 28.62 -4.40 11.04
N ASP A 28 29.95 -4.45 11.05
CA ASP A 28 30.82 -3.87 10.01
C ASP A 28 30.65 -4.54 8.64
N ARG A 29 30.16 -5.78 8.61
CA ARG A 29 30.07 -6.65 7.42
C ARG A 29 28.66 -6.76 6.85
N VAL A 30 27.66 -6.19 7.51
CA VAL A 30 26.28 -6.25 7.06
C VAL A 30 26.09 -5.36 5.83
N ALA A 31 25.95 -5.99 4.66
CA ALA A 31 25.54 -5.34 3.42
C ALA A 31 24.01 -5.36 3.19
N PRO A 32 23.44 -4.47 2.35
CA PRO A 32 22.01 -4.41 2.01
C PRO A 32 21.39 -5.75 1.58
N VAL A 33 22.16 -6.60 0.89
CA VAL A 33 21.71 -7.92 0.45
C VAL A 33 21.37 -8.85 1.62
N HIS A 34 22.06 -8.73 2.76
CA HIS A 34 21.78 -9.53 3.94
C HIS A 34 20.45 -9.12 4.59
N LEU A 35 20.21 -7.81 4.70
CA LEU A 35 18.93 -7.30 5.20
C LEU A 35 17.77 -7.62 4.27
N SER A 36 18.01 -7.61 2.95
CA SER A 36 17.01 -8.04 1.96
C SER A 36 16.70 -9.53 2.12
N GLY A 37 17.73 -10.37 2.24
CA GLY A 37 17.59 -11.81 2.48
C GLY A 37 16.87 -12.12 3.79
N PHE A 38 17.20 -11.40 4.86
CA PHE A 38 16.50 -11.46 6.14
C PHE A 38 15.03 -11.10 5.99
N PHE A 39 14.71 -9.95 5.39
CA PHE A 39 13.33 -9.52 5.13
C PHE A 39 12.52 -10.59 4.38
N TYR A 40 13.08 -11.13 3.29
CA TYR A 40 12.37 -12.11 2.46
C TYR A 40 12.09 -13.43 3.18
N ARG A 41 12.93 -13.83 4.14
CA ARG A 41 12.69 -15.03 4.95
C ARG A 41 11.79 -14.73 6.15
N ALA A 42 12.02 -13.61 6.83
CA ALA A 42 11.28 -13.17 8.00
C ALA A 42 9.78 -13.01 7.70
N LYS A 43 9.41 -12.46 6.53
CA LYS A 43 8.00 -12.27 6.15
C LYS A 43 7.17 -13.57 6.02
N PHE A 44 7.81 -14.74 6.03
CA PHE A 44 7.12 -16.03 6.04
C PHE A 44 6.90 -16.58 7.45
N VAL A 45 7.64 -16.04 8.42
CA VAL A 45 7.56 -16.43 9.83
C VAL A 45 6.71 -15.42 10.60
N VAL A 46 6.85 -14.14 10.28
CA VAL A 46 6.05 -13.01 10.81
C VAL A 46 5.35 -12.28 9.67
N SER A 47 4.56 -11.25 9.98
CA SER A 47 3.93 -10.42 8.93
C SER A 47 4.97 -9.67 8.07
N ARG A 48 4.59 -9.30 6.84
CA ARG A 48 5.45 -8.50 5.95
C ARG A 48 5.83 -7.16 6.59
N GLU A 49 4.88 -6.51 7.24
CA GLU A 49 5.04 -5.24 7.94
C GLU A 49 6.04 -5.37 9.08
N THR A 50 5.90 -6.41 9.91
CA THR A 50 6.83 -6.71 11.00
C THR A 50 8.23 -7.02 10.48
N ALA A 51 8.35 -7.84 9.43
CA ALA A 51 9.63 -8.17 8.82
C ALA A 51 10.31 -6.95 8.20
N LYS A 52 9.53 -6.06 7.56
CA LYS A 52 10.02 -4.79 7.02
C LYS A 52 10.54 -3.88 8.13
N ALA A 53 9.72 -3.67 9.16
CA ALA A 53 10.09 -2.84 10.31
C ALA A 53 11.36 -3.35 10.98
N ALA A 54 11.49 -4.67 11.15
CA ALA A 54 12.68 -5.29 11.72
C ALA A 54 13.93 -5.03 10.86
N ALA A 55 13.86 -5.25 9.54
CA ALA A 55 15.00 -5.04 8.65
C ALA A 55 15.43 -3.56 8.59
N GLU A 56 14.47 -2.63 8.60
CA GLU A 56 14.75 -1.19 8.60
C GLU A 56 15.28 -0.70 9.97
N ALA A 57 14.81 -1.28 11.08
CA ALA A 57 15.33 -0.98 12.42
C ALA A 57 16.79 -1.43 12.57
N ILE A 58 17.13 -2.65 12.12
CA ILE A 58 18.52 -3.13 12.11
C ILE A 58 19.43 -2.17 11.30
N ALA A 59 18.99 -1.76 10.10
CA ALA A 59 19.75 -0.80 9.30
C ALA A 59 19.95 0.54 10.01
N LEU A 60 18.91 1.04 10.68
CA LEU A 60 18.95 2.30 11.42
C LEU A 60 19.92 2.21 12.61
N ASP A 61 19.91 1.10 13.36
CA ASP A 61 20.82 0.91 14.49
C ASP A 61 22.28 0.86 14.04
N ILE A 62 22.57 0.18 12.92
CA ILE A 62 23.91 0.15 12.33
C ILE A 62 24.33 1.55 11.86
N ALA A 63 23.43 2.29 11.20
CA ALA A 63 23.71 3.65 10.75
C ALA A 63 23.98 4.59 11.94
N ASN A 64 23.19 4.50 13.01
CA ASN A 64 23.40 5.27 14.24
C ASN A 64 24.75 4.92 14.91
N ALA A 65 25.10 3.63 14.96
CA ALA A 65 26.37 3.18 15.51
C ALA A 65 27.57 3.63 14.67
N ASN A 66 27.39 3.72 13.35
CA ASN A 66 28.38 4.27 12.43
C ASN A 66 28.61 5.77 12.67
N ILE A 67 27.53 6.55 12.86
CA ILE A 67 27.63 7.98 13.21
C ILE A 67 28.37 8.17 14.55
N GLN A 68 28.16 7.26 15.51
CA GLN A 68 28.80 7.29 16.83
C GLN A 68 30.24 6.73 16.82
N GLY A 69 30.70 6.15 15.71
CA GLY A 69 32.03 5.56 15.57
C GLY A 69 32.21 4.19 16.24
N PHE A 70 31.13 3.51 16.65
CA PHE A 70 31.18 2.16 17.21
C PHE A 70 31.32 1.07 16.14
N VAL A 71 30.85 1.37 14.93
CA VAL A 71 30.84 0.50 13.74
C VAL A 71 31.36 1.33 12.56
N HIS A 72 31.96 0.69 11.56
CA HIS A 72 32.44 1.29 10.32
C HIS A 72 31.66 0.69 9.14
N ASN A 73 30.42 1.14 8.97
CA ASN A 73 29.52 0.65 7.93
C ASN A 73 28.61 1.77 7.40
N ASP A 74 29.01 2.36 6.27
CA ASP A 74 28.30 3.42 5.55
C ASP A 74 27.28 2.89 4.53
N ARG A 75 27.29 1.59 4.24
CA ARG A 75 26.50 0.96 3.16
C ARG A 75 25.00 0.92 3.42
N LEU A 76 24.58 1.20 4.65
CA LEU A 76 23.20 1.12 5.11
C LEU A 76 22.57 2.49 5.33
N ASP A 77 23.28 3.58 5.06
CA ASP A 77 22.70 4.92 5.13
C ASP A 77 21.53 5.05 4.16
N GLY A 78 20.39 5.50 4.68
CA GLY A 78 19.13 5.59 3.93
C GLY A 78 18.54 4.24 3.47
N TYR A 79 19.01 3.09 3.97
CA TYR A 79 18.47 1.79 3.58
C TYR A 79 16.96 1.70 3.90
N ARG A 80 16.19 1.26 2.90
CA ARG A 80 14.76 0.96 3.02
C ARG A 80 14.45 -0.33 2.29
N VAL A 81 13.58 -1.13 2.89
CA VAL A 81 13.02 -2.29 2.19
C VAL A 81 12.08 -1.76 1.12
N ALA A 82 12.35 -2.14 -0.14
CA ALA A 82 11.50 -1.79 -1.26
C ALA A 82 10.03 -2.11 -0.92
N SER A 83 9.19 -1.08 -0.95
CA SER A 83 7.75 -1.28 -0.88
C SER A 83 7.36 -2.13 -2.09
N SER A 84 6.58 -3.18 -1.87
CA SER A 84 5.96 -3.87 -3.01
C SER A 84 5.15 -2.82 -3.75
N PRO A 85 5.30 -2.70 -5.09
CA PRO A 85 4.34 -1.92 -5.83
C PRO A 85 2.96 -2.53 -5.59
N MET A 86 1.95 -1.68 -5.55
CA MET A 86 0.57 -2.16 -5.55
C MET A 86 0.33 -2.84 -6.90
N LEU A 87 -0.31 -4.01 -6.86
CA LEU A 87 -0.75 -4.70 -8.08
C LEU A 87 -2.22 -4.34 -8.35
N LEU A 88 -2.66 -4.53 -9.59
CA LEU A 88 -4.06 -4.33 -9.96
C LEU A 88 -5.00 -5.25 -9.15
N GLY A 89 -4.56 -6.48 -8.87
CA GLY A 89 -5.29 -7.43 -8.02
C GLY A 89 -5.46 -6.94 -6.57
N ASP A 90 -4.46 -6.25 -6.01
CA ASP A 90 -4.56 -5.65 -4.67
C ASP A 90 -5.60 -4.53 -4.66
N LEU A 91 -5.60 -3.69 -5.71
CA LEU A 91 -6.59 -2.63 -5.87
C LEU A 91 -8.00 -3.21 -5.96
N ARG A 92 -8.20 -4.20 -6.84
CA ARG A 92 -9.49 -4.88 -7.02
C ARG A 92 -10.00 -5.44 -5.70
N THR A 93 -9.16 -6.21 -5.00
CA THR A 93 -9.52 -6.84 -3.71
C THR A 93 -9.89 -5.82 -2.64
N GLY A 94 -9.17 -4.69 -2.56
CA GLY A 94 -9.51 -3.62 -1.61
C GLY A 94 -10.81 -2.91 -1.95
N LEU A 95 -11.00 -2.57 -3.23
CA LEU A 95 -12.23 -1.95 -3.75
C LEU A 95 -13.46 -2.85 -3.58
N GLU A 96 -13.31 -4.18 -3.69
CA GLU A 96 -14.39 -5.15 -3.58
C GLU A 96 -15.00 -5.23 -2.17
N LYS A 97 -14.26 -4.84 -1.14
CA LYS A 97 -14.76 -4.78 0.25
C LYS A 97 -15.68 -3.58 0.53
N LEU A 98 -15.77 -2.63 -0.41
CA LEU A 98 -16.60 -1.44 -0.31
C LEU A 98 -17.92 -1.64 -1.08
N ASP A 99 -18.96 -0.96 -0.62
CA ASP A 99 -20.22 -0.86 -1.37
C ASP A 99 -19.98 -0.18 -2.72
N LEU A 100 -20.85 -0.44 -3.71
CA LEU A 100 -20.65 0.02 -5.09
C LEU A 100 -20.39 1.53 -5.21
N VAL A 101 -21.13 2.37 -4.48
CA VAL A 101 -20.93 3.83 -4.54
C VAL A 101 -19.66 4.27 -3.82
N GLU A 102 -19.34 3.63 -2.69
CA GLU A 102 -18.11 3.88 -1.93
C GLU A 102 -16.87 3.49 -2.73
N ARG A 103 -16.94 2.36 -3.43
CA ARG A 103 -15.93 1.89 -4.39
C ARG A 103 -15.67 2.92 -5.48
N ARG A 104 -16.74 3.43 -6.10
CA ARG A 104 -16.65 4.45 -7.16
C ARG A 104 -16.08 5.76 -6.63
N CYS A 105 -16.50 6.19 -5.43
CA CYS A 105 -15.95 7.37 -4.75
C CYS A 105 -14.46 7.22 -4.48
N ALA A 106 -14.04 6.09 -3.90
CA ALA A 106 -12.64 5.81 -3.61
C ALA A 106 -11.79 5.76 -4.89
N PHE A 107 -12.28 5.07 -5.93
CA PHE A 107 -11.57 4.94 -7.19
C PHE A 107 -11.44 6.28 -7.94
N PHE A 108 -12.52 7.06 -8.01
CA PHE A 108 -12.47 8.42 -8.56
C PHE A 108 -11.46 9.30 -7.81
N SER A 109 -11.47 9.21 -6.48
CA SER A 109 -10.54 9.95 -5.62
C SER A 109 -9.07 9.58 -5.89
N LEU A 110 -8.79 8.31 -6.14
CA LEU A 110 -7.45 7.83 -6.50
C LEU A 110 -7.01 8.32 -7.88
N ILE A 111 -7.89 8.24 -8.90
CA ILE A 111 -7.61 8.71 -10.27
C ILE A 111 -7.31 10.22 -10.27
N MET A 112 -8.13 10.99 -9.55
CA MET A 112 -7.99 12.44 -9.49
C MET A 112 -6.88 12.91 -8.53
N GLY A 113 -6.35 12.02 -7.69
CA GLY A 113 -5.39 12.36 -6.65
C GLY A 113 -5.97 13.20 -5.50
N TRP A 114 -7.29 13.25 -5.37
CA TRP A 114 -8.00 14.10 -4.40
C TRP A 114 -8.19 13.40 -3.05
N SER A 115 -8.59 14.16 -2.03
CA SER A 115 -8.99 13.59 -0.74
C SER A 115 -10.40 13.01 -0.82
N LEU A 116 -10.65 11.95 -0.04
CA LEU A 116 -11.96 11.31 0.02
C LEU A 116 -13.05 12.27 0.50
N GLU A 117 -12.74 13.16 1.44
CA GLU A 117 -13.68 14.17 1.94
C GLU A 117 -14.11 15.09 0.81
N ARG A 118 -13.15 15.61 0.05
CA ARG A 118 -13.39 16.51 -1.06
C ARG A 118 -14.27 15.88 -2.14
N VAL A 119 -14.02 14.60 -2.44
CA VAL A 119 -14.79 13.84 -3.43
C VAL A 119 -16.18 13.50 -2.91
N SER A 120 -16.31 13.17 -1.62
CA SER A 120 -17.62 12.87 -1.01
C SER A 120 -18.58 14.07 -1.00
N ASP A 121 -18.03 15.30 -0.99
CA ASP A 121 -18.80 16.54 -1.07
C ASP A 121 -18.94 17.07 -2.51
N LEU A 122 -18.44 16.34 -3.52
CA LEU A 122 -18.47 16.76 -4.92
C LEU A 122 -19.91 16.84 -5.44
N THR A 123 -20.22 17.91 -6.17
CA THR A 123 -21.55 18.14 -6.75
C THR A 123 -21.52 18.20 -8.29
N TRP A 124 -22.63 17.86 -8.95
CA TRP A 124 -22.74 17.93 -10.40
C TRP A 124 -22.52 19.34 -10.98
N PRO A 125 -23.01 20.44 -10.37
CA PRO A 125 -22.63 21.79 -10.79
C PRO A 125 -21.13 22.03 -10.75
N GLU A 126 -20.45 21.52 -9.72
CA GLU A 126 -19.00 21.64 -9.61
C GLU A 126 -18.28 20.80 -10.67
N VAL A 127 -18.72 19.56 -10.94
CA VAL A 127 -18.17 18.74 -12.04
C VAL A 127 -18.16 19.49 -13.37
N LYS A 128 -19.20 20.30 -13.64
CA LYS A 128 -19.28 21.11 -14.86
C LYS A 128 -18.21 22.21 -14.93
N THR A 129 -17.73 22.73 -13.80
CA THR A 129 -16.70 23.78 -13.78
C THR A 129 -15.28 23.23 -13.90
N ILE A 130 -15.06 21.98 -13.48
CA ILE A 130 -13.75 21.32 -13.47
C ILE A 130 -13.56 20.33 -14.65
N THR A 131 -14.41 20.38 -15.66
CA THR A 131 -14.40 19.39 -16.77
C THR A 131 -13.04 19.28 -17.47
N SER A 132 -12.29 20.37 -17.56
CA SER A 132 -10.96 20.40 -18.20
C SER A 132 -9.84 19.69 -17.43
N ILE A 133 -10.06 19.38 -16.15
CA ILE A 133 -9.07 18.69 -15.29
C ILE A 133 -9.43 17.24 -14.99
N ILE A 134 -10.65 16.81 -15.36
CA ILE A 134 -11.11 15.43 -15.17
C ILE A 134 -10.52 14.55 -16.28
N SER A 135 -9.81 13.50 -15.89
CA SER A 135 -9.27 12.50 -16.83
C SER A 135 -10.36 11.61 -17.42
N ASP A 136 -10.10 10.99 -18.57
CA ASP A 136 -11.05 10.08 -19.23
C ASP A 136 -11.50 8.93 -18.31
N ALA A 137 -10.58 8.31 -17.57
CA ALA A 137 -10.91 7.26 -16.61
C ALA A 137 -11.80 7.76 -15.46
N ALA A 138 -11.65 9.02 -15.05
CA ALA A 138 -12.52 9.63 -14.06
C ALA A 138 -13.91 9.94 -14.63
N TRP A 139 -14.00 10.29 -15.92
CA TRP A 139 -15.27 10.41 -16.63
C TRP A 139 -16.04 9.10 -16.69
N ASP A 140 -15.37 7.98 -16.98
CA ASP A 140 -16.01 6.65 -16.98
C ASP A 140 -16.70 6.35 -15.64
N VAL A 141 -16.07 6.74 -14.52
CA VAL A 141 -16.68 6.59 -13.20
C VAL A 141 -17.92 7.48 -13.06
N LEU A 142 -17.84 8.74 -13.47
CA LEU A 142 -18.95 9.69 -13.40
C LEU A 142 -20.15 9.25 -14.25
N GLU A 143 -19.91 8.75 -15.46
CA GLU A 143 -20.97 8.27 -16.36
C GLU A 143 -21.67 7.02 -15.82
N SER A 144 -20.96 6.21 -15.04
CA SER A 144 -21.54 5.02 -14.40
C SER A 144 -22.50 5.33 -13.24
N LEU A 145 -22.51 6.57 -12.72
CA LEU A 145 -23.24 6.94 -11.51
C LEU A 145 -24.68 7.41 -11.82
N PRO A 146 -25.68 6.91 -11.06
CA PRO A 146 -27.04 7.42 -11.18
C PRO A 146 -27.13 8.86 -10.66
N ARG A 147 -27.84 9.72 -11.42
CA ARG A 147 -28.16 11.08 -10.97
C ARG A 147 -29.41 11.07 -10.11
N HIS A 148 -29.34 11.64 -8.92
CA HIS A 148 -30.52 11.82 -8.09
C HIS A 148 -31.25 13.11 -8.44
N LEU A 149 -32.58 13.11 -8.41
CA LEU A 149 -33.39 14.27 -8.81
C LEU A 149 -33.37 15.42 -7.79
N ARG A 150 -33.17 15.12 -6.51
CA ARG A 150 -33.28 16.07 -5.39
C ARG A 150 -31.96 16.37 -4.68
N SER A 151 -30.84 15.86 -5.19
CA SER A 151 -29.53 16.08 -4.60
C SER A 151 -28.53 16.34 -5.71
N ASP A 152 -27.72 17.38 -5.52
CA ASP A 152 -26.64 17.71 -6.45
C ASP A 152 -25.38 16.89 -6.19
N LEU A 153 -25.34 16.06 -5.14
CA LEU A 153 -24.19 15.22 -4.82
C LEU A 153 -23.92 14.21 -5.94
N VAL A 154 -22.64 14.06 -6.28
CA VAL A 154 -22.18 13.06 -7.24
C VAL A 154 -22.15 11.68 -6.60
N PHE A 155 -21.54 11.60 -5.41
CA PHE A 155 -21.43 10.37 -4.63
C PHE A 155 -22.40 10.42 -3.47
N TRP A 156 -23.41 9.56 -3.51
CA TRP A 156 -24.52 9.62 -2.58
C TRP A 156 -25.07 8.24 -2.24
N ARG A 157 -25.67 8.12 -1.06
CA ARG A 157 -26.34 6.90 -0.59
C ARG A 157 -27.80 7.18 -0.29
N ASP A 158 -28.66 6.24 -0.70
CA ASP A 158 -30.06 6.23 -0.29
C ASP A 158 -30.18 5.79 1.18
N THR A 159 -30.91 6.57 1.97
CA THR A 159 -31.18 6.29 3.38
C THR A 159 -32.63 5.85 3.63
N GLY A 160 -33.42 5.64 2.56
CA GLY A 160 -34.85 5.34 2.61
C GLY A 160 -35.73 6.57 2.85
N ASN A 161 -35.22 7.57 3.58
CA ASN A 161 -35.89 8.86 3.81
C ASN A 161 -35.31 10.00 2.96
N GLY A 162 -34.35 9.70 2.10
CA GLY A 162 -33.70 10.69 1.23
C GLY A 162 -32.29 10.27 0.85
N VAL A 163 -31.49 11.28 0.51
CA VAL A 163 -30.12 11.09 0.03
C VAL A 163 -29.16 11.71 1.01
N ALA A 164 -28.11 10.95 1.34
CA ALA A 164 -27.04 11.39 2.21
C ALA A 164 -25.68 11.26 1.52
N LYS A 165 -24.73 12.07 1.99
CA LYS A 165 -23.31 11.90 1.66
C LYS A 165 -22.78 10.58 2.22
N LEU A 166 -21.66 10.12 1.67
CA LEU A 166 -20.98 8.92 2.14
C LEU A 166 -20.32 9.19 3.49
N ALA A 167 -20.99 8.80 4.58
CA ALA A 167 -20.44 8.89 5.92
C ALA A 167 -19.26 7.92 6.12
N ASP A 168 -18.23 8.40 6.83
CA ASP A 168 -17.05 7.64 7.24
C ASP A 168 -16.29 6.96 6.10
N ILE A 169 -16.33 7.54 4.89
CA ILE A 169 -15.70 6.95 3.70
C ILE A 169 -14.20 6.73 3.89
N ARG A 170 -13.49 7.66 4.56
CA ARG A 170 -12.07 7.50 4.88
C ARG A 170 -11.82 6.27 5.73
N PHE A 171 -12.51 6.16 6.85
CA PHE A 171 -12.37 5.03 7.75
C PHE A 171 -12.66 3.70 7.05
N LYS A 172 -13.71 3.63 6.22
CA LYS A 172 -14.05 2.43 5.46
C LYS A 172 -12.98 2.06 4.44
N VAL A 173 -12.42 3.04 3.73
CA VAL A 173 -11.31 2.82 2.80
C VAL A 173 -10.07 2.32 3.55
N GLU A 174 -9.74 2.92 4.69
CA GLU A 174 -8.60 2.50 5.50
C GLU A 174 -8.77 1.08 6.04
N MET A 175 -9.98 0.71 6.45
CA MET A 175 -10.32 -0.67 6.85
C MET A 175 -10.25 -1.66 5.67
N ALA A 176 -10.70 -1.26 4.49
CA ALA A 176 -10.67 -2.11 3.30
C ALA A 176 -9.24 -2.40 2.81
N PHE A 177 -8.37 -1.39 2.85
CA PHE A 177 -7.00 -1.46 2.33
C PHE A 177 -5.93 -1.71 3.40
N GLY A 178 -6.29 -1.66 4.70
CA GLY A 178 -5.38 -1.86 5.81
C GLY A 178 -4.28 -0.79 5.92
N CYS A 179 -4.51 0.41 5.38
CA CYS A 179 -3.57 1.53 5.48
C CYS A 179 -4.25 2.88 5.26
N ASP A 180 -3.61 3.95 5.72
CA ASP A 180 -4.05 5.33 5.55
C ASP A 180 -4.27 5.68 4.07
N TYR A 181 -5.29 6.49 3.79
CA TYR A 181 -5.63 6.85 2.41
C TYR A 181 -4.48 7.55 1.67
N ASP A 182 -3.67 8.37 2.35
CA ASP A 182 -2.52 9.02 1.72
C ASP A 182 -1.46 8.01 1.26
N LYS A 183 -1.23 6.96 2.07
CA LYS A 183 -0.34 5.86 1.72
C LYS A 183 -0.91 5.03 0.57
N LEU A 184 -2.23 4.81 0.54
CA LEU A 184 -2.92 4.18 -0.58
C LEU A 184 -2.75 4.98 -1.88
N ARG A 185 -2.88 6.31 -1.84
CA ARG A 185 -2.68 7.18 -3.00
C ARG A 185 -1.25 7.10 -3.55
N THR A 186 -0.23 7.10 -2.68
CA THR A 186 1.17 6.89 -3.11
C THR A 186 1.39 5.52 -3.74
N LYS A 187 0.78 4.47 -3.17
CA LYS A 187 0.83 3.11 -3.73
C LYS A 187 0.14 3.03 -5.09
N PHE A 188 -1.02 3.68 -5.24
CA PHE A 188 -1.76 3.74 -6.50
C PHE A 188 -0.97 4.47 -7.60
N ALA A 189 -0.32 5.58 -7.27
CA ALA A 189 0.51 6.32 -8.23
C ALA A 189 1.74 5.53 -8.73
N SER A 190 2.21 4.55 -7.94
CA SER A 190 3.31 3.64 -8.28
C SER A 190 2.82 2.22 -8.61
N MET A 191 1.52 2.08 -8.89
CA MET A 191 0.90 0.78 -9.17
C MET A 191 1.46 0.18 -10.46
N VAL A 192 1.73 -1.12 -10.42
CA VAL A 192 2.07 -1.88 -11.61
C VAL A 192 0.79 -2.51 -12.14
N PHE A 193 0.44 -2.17 -13.38
CA PHE A 193 -0.74 -2.68 -14.09
C PHE A 193 -0.55 -4.14 -14.55
N VAL A 194 -0.18 -5.01 -13.62
CA VAL A 194 -0.14 -6.45 -13.82
C VAL A 194 -1.15 -7.03 -12.84
N ASP A 195 -2.15 -7.72 -13.37
CA ASP A 195 -2.96 -8.65 -12.61
C ASP A 195 -2.30 -10.03 -12.73
N PRO A 196 -1.71 -10.58 -11.65
CA PRO A 196 -1.01 -11.86 -11.71
C PRO A 196 -1.92 -13.03 -12.12
N GLU A 197 -3.23 -12.95 -11.83
CA GLU A 197 -4.18 -13.98 -12.23
C GLU A 197 -4.46 -13.89 -13.73
N LEU A 198 -4.68 -12.69 -14.24
CA LEU A 198 -4.87 -12.45 -15.67
C LEU A 198 -3.60 -12.81 -16.46
N ALA A 199 -2.44 -12.38 -15.98
CA ALA A 199 -1.14 -12.71 -16.58
C ALA A 199 -0.86 -14.23 -16.52
N ALA A 200 -1.22 -14.90 -15.41
CA ALA A 200 -1.12 -16.35 -15.33
C ALA A 200 -2.09 -17.06 -16.28
N GLN A 201 -3.31 -16.54 -16.48
CA GLN A 201 -4.27 -17.07 -17.45
C GLN A 201 -3.78 -16.86 -18.88
N GLU A 202 -3.25 -15.69 -19.23
CA GLU A 202 -2.65 -15.40 -20.53
C GLU A 202 -1.46 -16.32 -20.81
N VAL A 203 -0.57 -16.50 -19.83
CA VAL A 203 0.55 -17.46 -19.92
C VAL A 203 0.03 -18.88 -20.10
N ARG A 204 -0.97 -19.33 -19.33
CA ARG A 204 -1.57 -20.66 -19.50
C ARG A 204 -2.16 -20.85 -20.90
N GLN A 205 -2.86 -19.85 -21.42
CA GLN A 205 -3.45 -19.87 -22.77
C GLN A 205 -2.40 -19.84 -23.87
N HIS A 206 -1.32 -19.06 -23.73
CA HIS A 206 -0.28 -18.92 -24.75
C HIS A 206 0.74 -20.06 -24.74
N PHE A 207 1.01 -20.64 -23.58
CA PHE A 207 1.96 -21.74 -23.43
C PHE A 207 1.29 -23.12 -23.30
N GLY A 208 -0.05 -23.19 -23.40
CA GLY A 208 -0.81 -24.46 -23.43
C GLY A 208 -0.70 -25.28 -22.15
N VAL A 209 -0.53 -24.64 -20.99
CA VAL A 209 -0.40 -25.34 -19.70
C VAL A 209 -1.78 -25.53 -19.10
N ASP A 210 -2.50 -26.53 -19.60
CA ASP A 210 -3.74 -27.03 -18.98
C ASP A 210 -3.38 -27.90 -17.76
N ASN A 211 -3.74 -27.40 -16.57
CA ASN A 211 -3.83 -28.06 -15.25
C ASN A 211 -2.98 -29.33 -15.00
N LEU A 212 -1.94 -29.18 -14.16
CA LEU A 212 -1.45 -30.26 -13.29
C LEU A 212 -2.21 -30.23 -11.96
#